data_AF-A0A424M3S2-F1
#
_entry.id   AF-A0A424M3S2-F1
#
_cell.length_a   1.000
_cell.length_b   1.000
_cell.length_c   1.000
_cell.angle_alpha   90.00
_cell.angle_beta   90.00
_cell.angle_gamma   90.00
#
_symmetry.space_group_name_H-M   'P 1'
#
loop_
_entity.id
_entity.type
_entity.pdbx_description
1 polymer ?
#
loop_
_entity_poly.entity_id
_entity_poly.type
_entity_poly.pdbx_seq_one_letter_code
_entity_poly.pdbx_strand_id
1 'polypeptide(L)'
;MEKNKITIDNYLDPHYIHRSNWLRAAVLGANDGIISISSLAIGVAAASTTKEPIVLATVAGLVAGALSMAAGEYVSVSSQTDIEKADIEREKKELEEMPEEELNILTQIYEQRGLKHETAIQVAKELTAADALGTHMRDELGINEMSKANPIQAALASGAAFTLGGL
;
A
#
# COMPACT_ATOMS: atom_id res chain seq x y z
N MET A 1 38.93 -4.17 -17.96
CA MET A 1 38.32 -3.44 -16.84
C MET A 1 37.15 -2.65 -17.41
N GLU A 2 35.94 -3.22 -17.41
CA GLU A 2 34.75 -2.56 -17.95
C GLU A 2 33.53 -2.97 -17.11
N LYS A 3 33.55 -2.53 -15.85
CA LYS A 3 32.42 -2.64 -14.91
C LYS A 3 32.23 -1.27 -14.28
N ASN A 4 31.29 -0.48 -14.81
CA ASN A 4 30.54 0.61 -14.15
C ASN A 4 29.99 1.59 -15.21
N LYS A 5 29.05 1.12 -16.04
CA LYS A 5 28.23 2.04 -16.85
C LYS A 5 26.87 2.15 -16.16
N ILE A 6 26.51 3.35 -15.72
CA ILE A 6 25.22 3.60 -15.06
C ILE A 6 24.11 3.37 -16.11
N THR A 7 23.14 2.53 -15.78
CA THR A 7 21.93 2.21 -16.56
C THR A 7 20.71 2.53 -15.69
N ILE A 8 19.54 2.70 -16.31
CA ILE A 8 18.27 2.86 -15.57
C ILE A 8 18.10 1.74 -14.54
N ASP A 9 18.49 0.52 -14.90
CA ASP A 9 18.35 -0.67 -14.07
C ASP A 9 19.32 -0.73 -12.87
N ASN A 10 20.45 -0.02 -12.92
CA ASN A 10 21.48 -0.06 -11.85
C ASN A 10 21.64 1.26 -11.09
N TYR A 11 21.01 2.35 -11.55
CA TYR A 11 20.94 3.61 -10.82
C TYR A 11 19.92 3.56 -9.67
N LEU A 12 18.94 2.64 -9.75
CA LEU A 12 17.78 2.53 -8.86
C LEU A 12 17.95 1.54 -7.68
N ASP A 13 19.17 1.08 -7.39
CA ASP A 13 19.48 0.25 -6.20
C ASP A 13 19.07 0.93 -4.87
N PRO A 14 18.66 0.14 -3.87
CA PRO A 14 17.26 -0.12 -3.57
C PRO A 14 16.54 1.12 -2.99
N HIS A 15 15.64 1.72 -3.77
CA HIS A 15 14.66 2.64 -3.19
C HIS A 15 13.70 1.85 -2.26
N TYR A 16 13.76 2.12 -0.95
CA TYR A 16 12.96 1.41 0.07
C TYR A 16 11.45 1.68 0.03
N ILE A 17 10.99 2.54 -0.88
CA ILE A 17 9.56 2.81 -1.13
C ILE A 17 8.78 1.50 -1.34
N HIS A 18 9.39 0.49 -1.96
CA HIS A 18 8.75 -0.82 -2.21
C HIS A 18 8.47 -1.65 -0.94
N ARG A 19 9.15 -1.37 0.19
CA ARG A 19 8.91 -2.06 1.47
C ARG A 19 7.89 -1.34 2.33
N SER A 20 7.40 -0.17 1.91
CA SER A 20 6.59 0.73 2.72
C SER A 20 5.33 0.07 3.27
N ASN A 21 4.59 -0.68 2.46
CA ASN A 21 3.23 -1.11 2.85
C ASN A 21 3.22 -2.15 3.98
N TRP A 22 3.98 -3.24 3.87
CA TRP A 22 4.03 -4.25 4.94
C TRP A 22 4.85 -3.76 6.15
N LEU A 23 5.86 -2.90 5.93
CA LEU A 23 6.66 -2.33 7.02
C LEU A 23 5.83 -1.35 7.85
N ARG A 24 5.02 -0.50 7.20
CA ARG A 24 4.05 0.37 7.88
C ARG A 24 3.09 -0.45 8.72
N ALA A 25 2.52 -1.51 8.14
CA ALA A 25 1.63 -2.43 8.85
C ALA A 25 2.31 -3.05 10.08
N ALA A 26 3.55 -3.53 9.94
CA ALA A 26 4.33 -4.08 11.05
C ALA A 26 4.62 -3.05 12.15
N VAL A 27 5.05 -1.83 11.79
CA VAL A 27 5.37 -0.77 12.76
C VAL A 27 4.13 -0.36 13.55
N LEU A 28 2.98 -0.20 12.87
CA LEU A 28 1.71 0.09 13.53
C LEU A 28 1.28 -1.08 14.44
N GLY A 29 1.40 -2.32 13.96
CA GLY A 29 1.17 -3.53 14.75
C GLY A 29 1.99 -3.57 16.03
N ALA A 30 3.31 -3.43 15.93
CA ALA A 30 4.20 -3.43 17.09
C ALA A 30 3.87 -2.31 18.08
N ASN A 31 3.66 -1.09 17.58
CA ASN A 31 3.34 0.05 18.43
C ASN A 31 2.03 -0.17 19.20
N ASP A 32 0.99 -0.66 18.51
CA ASP A 32 -0.30 -0.93 19.15
C ASP A 32 -0.19 -2.10 20.14
N GLY A 33 0.57 -3.15 19.84
CA GLY A 33 0.82 -4.27 20.76
C GLY A 33 1.51 -3.83 22.05
N ILE A 34 2.58 -3.03 21.95
CA ILE A 34 3.30 -2.49 23.11
C ILE A 34 2.37 -1.63 23.97
N ILE A 35 1.69 -0.67 23.36
CA ILE A 35 0.89 0.32 24.09
C ILE A 35 -0.34 -0.34 24.70
N SER A 36 -1.11 -1.10 23.91
CA SER A 36 -2.39 -1.66 24.35
C SER A 36 -2.22 -2.72 25.44
N ILE A 37 -1.28 -3.67 25.26
CA ILE A 37 -1.10 -4.76 26.22
C ILE A 37 -0.42 -4.28 27.50
N SER A 38 0.55 -3.36 27.42
CA SER A 38 1.16 -2.76 28.61
C SER A 38 0.14 -1.93 29.39
N SER A 39 -0.69 -1.13 28.71
CA SER A 39 -1.73 -0.34 29.36
C SER A 39 -2.77 -1.23 30.04
N LEU A 40 -3.16 -2.33 29.38
CA LEU A 40 -4.06 -3.32 29.95
C LEU A 40 -3.46 -4.00 31.18
N ALA A 41 -2.18 -4.40 31.11
CA ALA A 41 -1.45 -5.01 32.22
C ALA A 41 -1.41 -4.07 33.44
N ILE A 42 -1.01 -2.81 33.22
CA ILE A 42 -0.93 -1.78 34.27
C ILE A 42 -2.31 -1.51 34.87
N GLY A 43 -3.35 -1.38 34.03
CA GLY A 43 -4.71 -1.11 34.47
C GLY A 43 -5.27 -2.23 35.37
N VAL A 44 -5.08 -3.48 34.96
CA VAL A 44 -5.52 -4.65 35.76
C VAL A 44 -4.66 -4.81 37.01
N ALA A 45 -3.35 -4.55 36.93
CA ALA A 45 -2.46 -4.60 38.09
C ALA A 45 -2.83 -3.57 39.17
N ALA A 46 -3.27 -2.37 38.77
CA ALA A 46 -3.74 -1.35 39.70
C ALA A 46 -5.03 -1.74 40.45
N ALA A 47 -5.83 -2.63 39.86
CA ALA A 47 -7.11 -3.09 40.39
C ALA A 47 -7.06 -4.50 41.01
N SER A 48 -5.90 -5.15 41.03
CA SER A 48 -5.75 -6.54 41.47
C SER A 48 -4.66 -6.72 42.51
N THR A 49 -4.84 -7.68 43.41
CA THR A 49 -3.87 -8.07 44.43
C THR A 49 -3.10 -9.35 44.08
N THR A 50 -3.51 -10.05 43.02
CA THR A 50 -2.87 -11.29 42.55
C THR A 50 -2.51 -11.22 41.07
N LYS A 51 -1.70 -12.17 40.59
CA LYS A 51 -1.16 -12.13 39.22
C LYS A 51 -2.09 -12.74 38.19
N GLU A 52 -2.97 -13.67 38.59
CA GLU A 52 -3.82 -14.42 37.67
C GLU A 52 -4.71 -13.51 36.81
N PRO A 53 -5.39 -12.47 37.35
CA PRO A 53 -6.20 -11.58 36.53
C PRO A 53 -5.39 -10.80 35.49
N ILE A 54 -4.15 -10.42 35.83
CA ILE A 54 -3.24 -9.69 34.94
C ILE A 54 -2.87 -10.57 33.75
N VAL A 55 -2.42 -11.81 34.02
CA VAL A 55 -2.02 -12.76 32.97
C VAL A 55 -3.21 -13.13 32.08
N LEU A 56 -4.37 -13.41 32.67
CA LEU A 56 -5.58 -13.73 31.92
C LEU A 56 -5.97 -12.59 30.97
N ALA A 57 -6.03 -11.36 31.49
CA ALA A 57 -6.43 -10.19 30.72
C ALA A 57 -5.43 -9.89 29.59
N THR A 58 -4.13 -9.92 29.87
CA THR A 58 -3.08 -9.62 28.89
C THR A 58 -2.99 -10.67 27.79
N VAL A 59 -3.10 -11.97 28.11
CA VAL A 59 -3.13 -13.04 27.09
C VAL A 59 -4.39 -12.94 26.24
N ALA A 60 -5.56 -12.72 26.85
CA ALA A 60 -6.80 -12.54 26.11
C ALA A 60 -6.73 -11.30 25.18
N GLY A 61 -6.21 -10.18 25.70
CA GLY A 61 -6.00 -8.95 24.93
C GLY A 61 -4.99 -9.14 23.79
N LEU A 62 -3.91 -9.89 24.02
CA LEU A 62 -2.89 -10.19 23.01
C LEU A 62 -3.49 -10.94 21.83
N VAL A 63 -4.24 -12.02 22.11
CA VAL A 63 -4.88 -12.85 21.07
C VAL A 63 -5.95 -12.04 20.32
N ALA A 64 -6.83 -11.34 21.05
CA ALA A 64 -7.89 -10.55 20.44
C ALA A 64 -7.32 -9.41 19.59
N GLY A 65 -6.33 -8.70 20.10
CA GLY A 65 -5.66 -7.59 19.41
C GLY A 65 -4.89 -8.03 18.18
N ALA A 66 -4.12 -9.12 18.26
CA ALA A 66 -3.38 -9.65 17.11
C ALA A 66 -4.32 -10.07 15.97
N LEU A 67 -5.43 -10.75 16.29
CA LEU A 67 -6.45 -11.13 15.30
C LEU A 67 -7.13 -9.91 14.70
N SER A 68 -7.49 -8.92 15.53
CA SER A 68 -8.12 -7.68 15.06
C SER A 68 -7.20 -6.88 14.14
N MET A 69 -5.91 -6.79 14.48
CA MET A 69 -4.92 -6.08 13.67
C MET A 69 -4.66 -6.77 12.33
N ALA A 70 -4.53 -8.11 12.34
CA ALA A 70 -4.38 -8.87 11.11
C ALA A 70 -5.61 -8.76 10.21
N ALA A 71 -6.82 -8.91 10.77
CA ALA A 71 -8.06 -8.80 10.01
C ALA A 71 -8.27 -7.37 9.48
N GLY A 72 -8.02 -6.34 10.29
CA GLY A 72 -8.17 -4.95 9.91
C GLY A 72 -7.24 -4.56 8.76
N GLU A 73 -5.97 -4.96 8.82
CA GLU A 73 -5.01 -4.69 7.75
C GLU A 73 -5.34 -5.49 6.47
N TYR A 74 -5.77 -6.75 6.61
CA TYR A 74 -6.22 -7.53 5.44
C TYR A 74 -7.38 -6.83 4.72
N VAL A 75 -8.42 -6.44 5.46
CA VAL A 75 -9.59 -5.76 4.89
C VAL A 75 -9.17 -4.44 4.25
N SER A 76 -8.36 -3.64 4.93
CA SER A 76 -7.90 -2.35 4.41
C SER A 76 -7.17 -2.49 3.07
N VAL A 77 -6.19 -3.40 2.99
CA VAL A 77 -5.37 -3.59 1.78
C VAL A 77 -6.16 -4.32 0.68
N SER A 78 -7.08 -5.23 1.04
CA SER A 78 -7.99 -5.86 0.09
C SER A 78 -8.95 -4.85 -0.53
N SER A 79 -9.55 -3.96 0.26
CA SER A 79 -10.45 -2.92 -0.27
C SER A 79 -9.73 -1.97 -1.22
N GLN A 80 -8.47 -1.62 -0.94
CA GLN A 80 -7.65 -0.86 -1.90
C GLN A 80 -7.49 -1.63 -3.22
N THR A 81 -7.17 -2.92 -3.14
CA THR A 81 -7.00 -3.78 -4.32
C THR A 81 -8.28 -3.87 -5.15
N ASP A 82 -9.45 -3.93 -4.50
CA ASP A 82 -10.74 -4.03 -5.17
C ASP A 82 -11.12 -2.70 -5.86
N ILE A 83 -10.80 -1.56 -5.26
CA ILE A 83 -10.96 -0.24 -5.89
C ILE A 83 -10.08 -0.12 -7.13
N GLU A 84 -8.78 -0.45 -7.01
CA GLU A 84 -7.84 -0.40 -8.13
C GLU A 84 -8.32 -1.28 -9.31
N LYS A 85 -8.81 -2.49 -9.03
CA LYS A 85 -9.39 -3.36 -10.07
C LYS A 85 -10.64 -2.76 -10.71
N ALA A 86 -11.52 -2.17 -9.91
CA ALA A 86 -12.75 -1.57 -10.43
C ALA A 86 -12.45 -0.39 -11.35
N ASP A 87 -11.48 0.45 -10.99
CA ASP A 87 -11.03 1.56 -11.84
C ASP A 87 -10.33 1.05 -13.12
N ILE A 88 -9.51 0.00 -13.06
CA ILE A 88 -8.89 -0.61 -14.25
C ILE A 88 -9.95 -1.14 -15.23
N GLU A 89 -11.00 -1.81 -14.73
CA GLU A 89 -12.08 -2.31 -15.58
C GLU A 89 -12.91 -1.17 -16.17
N ARG A 90 -13.09 -0.05 -15.44
CA ARG A 90 -13.74 1.15 -15.96
C ARG A 90 -12.90 1.79 -17.07
N GLU A 91 -11.61 1.97 -16.81
CA GLU A 91 -10.64 2.55 -17.75
C GLU A 91 -10.60 1.78 -19.07
N LYS A 92 -10.57 0.44 -18.98
CA LYS A 92 -10.62 -0.42 -20.17
C LYS A 92 -11.87 -0.16 -21.02
N LYS A 93 -13.01 0.06 -20.37
CA LYS A 93 -14.26 0.37 -21.06
C LYS A 93 -14.23 1.78 -21.67
N GLU A 94 -13.68 2.75 -20.97
CA GLU A 94 -13.52 4.13 -21.43
C GLU A 94 -12.60 4.21 -22.67
N LEU A 95 -11.50 3.47 -22.68
CA LEU A 95 -10.61 3.31 -23.84
C LEU A 95 -11.27 2.66 -25.05
N GLU A 96 -12.23 1.74 -24.83
CA GLU A 96 -12.99 1.10 -25.92
C GLU A 96 -14.11 2.01 -26.45
N GLU A 97 -14.81 2.73 -25.57
CA GLU A 97 -16.00 3.52 -25.92
C GLU A 97 -15.69 4.97 -26.34
N MET A 98 -14.63 5.58 -25.78
CA MET A 98 -14.32 7.01 -25.91
C MET A 98 -12.82 7.30 -26.16
N PRO A 99 -12.15 6.63 -27.12
CA PRO A 99 -10.69 6.73 -27.28
C PRO A 99 -10.16 8.14 -27.59
N GLU A 100 -10.94 8.98 -28.26
CA GLU A 100 -10.55 10.36 -28.55
C GLU A 100 -10.58 11.25 -27.30
N GLU A 101 -11.55 11.03 -26.40
CA GLU A 101 -11.65 11.75 -25.13
C GLU A 101 -10.52 11.33 -24.19
N GLU A 102 -10.24 10.03 -24.09
CA GLU A 102 -9.14 9.51 -23.28
C GLU A 102 -7.77 10.07 -23.69
N LEU A 103 -7.50 10.16 -24.99
CA LEU A 103 -6.29 10.80 -25.50
C LEU A 103 -6.21 12.29 -25.14
N ASN A 104 -7.36 12.99 -25.15
CA ASN A 104 -7.45 14.39 -24.76
C ASN A 104 -7.24 14.57 -23.25
N ILE A 105 -7.74 13.65 -22.42
CA ILE A 105 -7.49 13.63 -20.97
C ILE A 105 -6.00 13.42 -20.68
N LEU A 106 -5.34 12.43 -21.29
CA LEU A 106 -3.89 12.24 -21.14
C LEU A 106 -3.11 13.47 -21.58
N THR A 107 -3.50 14.10 -22.68
CA THR A 107 -2.88 15.35 -23.15
C THR A 107 -2.96 16.42 -22.04
N GLN A 108 -4.15 16.65 -21.48
CA GLN A 108 -4.34 17.62 -20.40
C GLN A 108 -3.55 17.27 -19.14
N ILE A 109 -3.45 15.99 -18.77
CA ILE A 109 -2.62 15.52 -17.65
C ILE A 109 -1.16 15.91 -17.86
N TYR A 110 -0.61 15.70 -19.07
CA TYR A 110 0.76 16.08 -19.38
C TYR A 110 0.98 17.59 -19.44
N GLU A 111 0.00 18.36 -19.90
CA GLU A 111 0.04 19.83 -19.83
C GLU A 111 0.08 20.33 -18.38
N GLN A 112 -0.75 19.76 -17.50
CA GLN A 112 -0.77 20.09 -16.07
C GLN A 112 0.56 19.74 -15.39
N ARG A 113 1.25 18.70 -15.87
CA ARG A 113 2.61 18.33 -15.44
C ARG A 113 3.70 19.24 -16.01
N GLY A 114 3.34 20.20 -16.88
CA GLY A 114 4.22 21.25 -17.37
C GLY A 114 4.68 21.10 -18.81
N LEU A 115 4.16 20.13 -19.57
CA LEU A 115 4.44 20.06 -21.01
C LEU A 115 3.69 21.14 -21.78
N LYS A 116 4.28 21.62 -22.88
CA LYS A 116 3.55 22.43 -23.87
C LYS A 116 2.53 21.55 -24.57
N HIS A 117 1.40 22.13 -24.99
CA HIS A 117 0.33 21.42 -25.71
C HIS A 117 0.82 20.49 -26.82
N GLU A 118 1.65 20.99 -27.73
CA GLU A 118 2.19 20.22 -28.85
C GLU A 118 2.98 18.98 -28.38
N THR A 119 3.77 19.14 -27.31
CA THR A 119 4.54 18.05 -26.71
C THR A 119 3.64 17.09 -25.94
N ALA A 120 2.65 17.60 -25.21
CA ALA A 120 1.69 16.80 -24.47
C ALA A 120 0.88 15.87 -25.37
N ILE A 121 0.38 16.39 -26.51
CA ILE A 121 -0.31 15.58 -27.52
C ILE A 121 0.62 14.50 -28.08
N GLN A 122 1.86 14.86 -28.38
CA GLN A 122 2.82 13.90 -28.93
C GLN A 122 3.12 12.77 -27.93
N VAL A 123 3.37 13.12 -26.66
CA VAL A 123 3.61 12.15 -25.58
C VAL A 123 2.40 11.26 -25.37
N ALA A 124 1.19 11.83 -25.30
CA ALA A 124 -0.04 11.05 -25.16
C ALA A 124 -0.19 10.05 -26.32
N LYS A 125 -0.03 10.49 -27.57
CA LYS A 125 -0.14 9.60 -28.74
C LYS A 125 0.90 8.48 -28.74
N GLU A 126 2.16 8.80 -28.48
CA GLU A 126 3.24 7.81 -28.50
C GLU A 126 3.09 6.77 -27.38
N LEU A 127 2.70 7.21 -26.17
CA LEU A 127 2.49 6.31 -25.03
C LEU A 127 1.21 5.48 -25.17
N THR A 128 0.09 6.07 -25.61
CA THR A 128 -1.15 5.33 -25.90
C THR A 128 -0.94 4.27 -26.99
N ALA A 129 -0.14 4.57 -28.01
CA ALA A 129 0.18 3.60 -29.06
C ALA A 129 1.05 2.43 -28.57
N ALA A 130 1.89 2.66 -27.56
CA ALA A 130 2.74 1.63 -26.97
C ALA A 130 1.96 0.75 -25.97
N ASP A 131 1.19 1.38 -25.08
CA ASP A 131 0.37 0.71 -24.06
C ASP A 131 -0.67 1.70 -23.51
N ALA A 132 -1.86 1.73 -24.11
CA ALA A 132 -2.94 2.63 -23.69
C ALA A 132 -3.33 2.41 -22.22
N LEU A 133 -3.71 1.19 -21.87
CA LEU A 133 -4.19 0.87 -20.52
C LEU A 133 -3.09 1.10 -19.48
N GLY A 134 -1.86 0.64 -19.73
CA GLY A 134 -0.76 0.85 -18.79
C GLY A 134 -0.38 2.32 -18.63
N THR A 135 -0.52 3.13 -19.69
CA THR A 135 -0.30 4.59 -19.61
C THR A 135 -1.35 5.26 -18.75
N HIS A 136 -2.65 4.99 -18.96
CA HIS A 136 -3.70 5.56 -18.11
C HIS A 136 -3.61 5.06 -16.66
N MET A 137 -3.35 3.76 -16.45
CA MET A 137 -3.12 3.21 -15.11
C MET A 137 -2.01 3.96 -14.37
N ARG A 138 -0.89 4.25 -15.03
CA ARG A 138 0.25 4.93 -14.40
C ARG A 138 0.04 6.44 -14.27
N ASP A 139 -0.38 7.07 -15.36
CA ASP A 139 -0.32 8.52 -15.53
C ASP A 139 -1.61 9.24 -15.16
N GLU A 140 -2.75 8.55 -15.21
CA GLU A 140 -4.04 9.04 -14.74
C GLU A 140 -4.41 8.48 -13.37
N LEU A 141 -4.47 7.16 -13.23
CA LEU A 141 -4.92 6.51 -11.99
C LEU A 141 -3.83 6.46 -10.90
N GLY A 142 -2.56 6.68 -11.27
CA GLY A 142 -1.43 6.57 -10.34
C GLY A 142 -1.12 5.15 -9.87
N ILE A 143 -1.74 4.13 -10.48
CA ILE A 143 -1.55 2.71 -10.19
C ILE A 143 -0.22 2.26 -10.78
N ASN A 144 0.74 1.98 -9.91
CA ASN A 144 2.07 1.52 -10.29
C ASN A 144 2.29 0.06 -9.86
N GLU A 145 2.82 -0.78 -10.77
CA GLU A 145 3.25 -2.17 -10.52
C GLU A 145 4.13 -2.31 -9.27
N MET A 146 4.91 -1.26 -8.98
CA MET A 146 5.85 -1.17 -7.86
C MET A 146 5.20 -1.10 -6.46
N SER A 147 3.88 -0.93 -6.38
CA SER A 147 3.10 -0.77 -5.14
C SER A 147 2.01 -1.84 -4.99
N LYS A 148 2.08 -2.97 -5.72
CA LYS A 148 1.02 -4.00 -5.64
C LYS A 148 0.70 -4.38 -4.20
N ALA A 149 -0.53 -4.10 -3.81
CA ALA A 149 -1.07 -4.42 -2.51
C ALA A 149 -0.97 -5.94 -2.26
N ASN A 150 -0.41 -6.32 -1.11
CA ASN A 150 -0.38 -7.71 -0.67
C ASN A 150 -1.10 -7.83 0.69
N PRO A 151 -2.44 -8.06 0.66
CA PRO A 151 -3.25 -8.07 1.88
C PRO A 151 -2.79 -9.11 2.90
N ILE A 152 -2.40 -10.30 2.45
CA ILE A 152 -1.96 -11.39 3.32
C ILE A 152 -0.63 -11.03 4.00
N GLN A 153 0.32 -10.46 3.24
CA GLN A 153 1.59 -10.04 3.81
C GLN A 153 1.41 -8.92 4.84
N ALA A 154 0.60 -7.91 4.54
CA ALA A 154 0.35 -6.81 5.46
C ALA A 154 -0.34 -7.29 6.75
N ALA A 155 -1.35 -8.17 6.63
CA ALA A 155 -2.05 -8.78 7.75
C ALA A 155 -1.13 -9.59 8.66
N LEU A 156 -0.31 -10.48 8.09
CA LEU A 156 0.63 -11.30 8.85
C LEU A 156 1.72 -10.43 9.50
N ALA A 157 2.25 -9.45 8.78
CA ALA A 157 3.25 -8.52 9.32
C ALA A 157 2.69 -7.73 10.50
N SER A 158 1.47 -7.20 10.38
CA SER A 158 0.78 -6.44 11.44
C SER A 158 0.49 -7.31 12.67
N GLY A 159 -0.18 -8.46 12.49
CA GLY A 159 -0.55 -9.34 13.60
C GLY A 159 0.64 -9.96 14.32
N ALA A 160 1.69 -10.36 13.58
CA ALA A 160 2.91 -10.88 14.17
C ALA A 160 3.67 -9.78 14.95
N ALA A 161 3.77 -8.58 14.39
CA ALA A 161 4.41 -7.46 15.06
C ALA A 161 3.65 -7.02 16.31
N PHE A 162 2.31 -7.02 16.28
CA PHE A 162 1.47 -6.79 17.46
C PHE A 162 1.76 -7.82 18.55
N THR A 163 1.78 -9.10 18.18
CA THR A 163 2.06 -10.19 19.13
C THR A 163 3.44 -10.03 19.76
N LEU A 164 4.47 -9.73 18.95
CA LEU A 164 5.84 -9.52 19.45
C LEU A 164 5.98 -8.24 20.28
N GLY A 165 5.21 -7.20 19.97
CA GLY A 165 5.21 -5.95 20.74
C GLY A 165 4.48 -6.08 22.08
N GLY A 166 3.44 -6.92 22.15
CA GLY A 166 2.67 -7.15 23.37
C GLY A 166 3.22 -8.25 24.29
N LEU A 167 4.19 -9.04 23.85
CA LEU A 167 4.91 -10.05 24.64
C LEU A 167 6.05 -9.42 25.46
#